data_AF-X1DYZ5-F1
#
_entry.id   AF-X1DYZ5-F1
#
_cell.length_a   1.000
_cell.length_b   1.000
_cell.length_c   1.000
_cell.angle_alpha   90.00
_cell.angle_beta   90.00
_cell.angle_gamma   90.00
#
_symmetry.space_group_name_H-M   'P 1'
#
loop_
_entity.id
_entity.type
_entity.pdbx_description
1 polymer ?
#
loop_
_entity_poly.entity_id
_entity_poly.type
_entity_poly.pdbx_seq_one_letter_code
_entity_poly.pdbx_strand_id
1 'polypeptide(L)'
;MNKIIVQKYGGSSIANIERVKKVAKKIVERTKEGDRVVVVVSAMGKTTDELIKMAGKITSYPNERELDMLISTGEQVSIALLTMAIHSLGWEAISFTG
;
A
#
# COMPACT_ATOMS: atom_id res chain seq x y z
N MET A 1 8.99 18.32 17.80
CA MET A 1 8.88 17.10 18.63
C MET A 1 9.12 15.93 17.70
N ASN A 2 10.09 15.05 17.97
CA ASN A 2 10.32 13.86 17.15
C ASN A 2 9.36 12.74 17.56
N LYS A 3 8.10 12.78 17.09
CA LYS A 3 7.12 11.71 17.38
C LYS A 3 7.26 10.59 16.35
N ILE A 4 7.01 9.35 16.78
CA ILE A 4 6.81 8.23 15.86
C ILE A 4 5.32 8.12 15.58
N ILE A 5 4.92 8.14 14.32
CA ILE A 5 3.52 8.08 13.89
C ILE A 5 3.33 6.91 12.94
N VAL A 6 2.34 6.08 13.22
CA VAL A 6 1.89 5.04 12.30
C VAL A 6 0.62 5.52 11.60
N GLN A 7 0.65 5.60 10.27
CA GLN A 7 -0.49 5.98 9.44
C GLN A 7 -0.95 4.77 8.63
N LYS A 8 -2.23 4.41 8.75
CA LYS A 8 -2.83 3.34 7.95
C LYS A 8 -3.75 3.91 6.87
N TYR A 9 -3.56 3.48 5.62
CA TYR A 9 -4.43 3.84 4.50
C TYR A 9 -5.12 2.58 3.96
N GLY A 10 -6.45 2.61 3.87
CA GLY A 10 -7.22 1.52 3.26
C GLY A 10 -7.21 1.59 1.73
N GLY A 11 -7.67 0.52 1.08
CA GLY A 11 -7.67 0.43 -0.40
C GLY A 11 -8.42 1.57 -1.08
N SER A 12 -9.47 2.12 -0.45
CA SER A 12 -10.19 3.29 -0.96
C SER A 12 -9.31 4.56 -0.94
N SER A 13 -8.48 4.73 0.08
CA SER A 13 -7.60 5.90 0.25
C SER A 13 -6.48 5.97 -0.80
N ILE A 14 -6.15 4.83 -1.41
CA ILE A 14 -5.11 4.71 -2.44
C ILE A 14 -5.64 4.13 -3.75
N ALA A 15 -6.97 4.15 -3.97
CA ALA A 15 -7.66 3.41 -5.04
C ALA A 15 -7.19 3.72 -6.49
N ASN A 16 -6.44 4.80 -6.70
CA ASN A 16 -5.88 5.18 -7.97
C ASN A 16 -4.62 6.02 -7.77
N ILE A 17 -3.88 6.26 -8.86
CA ILE A 17 -2.60 6.98 -8.84
C ILE A 17 -2.72 8.40 -8.26
N GLU A 18 -3.80 9.11 -8.55
CA GLU A 18 -4.03 10.46 -7.98
C GLU A 18 -4.15 10.42 -6.47
N ARG A 19 -4.85 9.41 -5.94
CA ARG A 19 -5.00 9.17 -4.51
C ARG A 19 -3.68 8.76 -3.86
N VAL A 20 -2.89 7.89 -4.50
CA VAL A 20 -1.53 7.54 -4.06
C VAL A 20 -0.67 8.80 -3.94
N LYS A 21 -0.66 9.67 -4.96
CA LYS A 21 0.08 10.94 -4.92
C LYS A 21 -0.41 11.88 -3.82
N LYS A 22 -1.72 11.94 -3.55
CA LYS A 22 -2.28 12.73 -2.43
C LYS A 22 -1.84 12.19 -1.08
N VAL A 23 -1.80 10.87 -0.90
CA VAL A 23 -1.31 10.22 0.32
C VAL A 23 0.18 10.48 0.52
N ALA A 24 1.00 10.33 -0.53
CA ALA A 24 2.44 10.63 -0.48
C ALA A 24 2.71 12.07 -0.02
N LYS A 25 1.97 13.06 -0.53
CA LYS A 25 2.08 14.47 -0.08
C LYS A 25 1.81 14.63 1.42
N LYS A 26 0.76 14.00 1.95
CA LYS A 26 0.43 14.07 3.38
C LYS A 26 1.52 13.46 4.28
N ILE A 27 2.11 12.34 3.83
CA ILE A 27 3.22 11.68 4.55
C ILE A 27 4.44 12.60 4.58
N VAL A 28 4.77 13.20 3.42
CA VAL A 28 5.89 14.15 3.30
C VAL A 28 5.67 15.40 4.17
N GLU A 29 4.46 15.97 4.18
CA GLU A 29 4.11 17.10 5.05
C GLU A 29 4.35 16.75 6.52
N ARG A 30 3.91 15.57 6.96
CA ARG A 30 4.14 15.14 8.35
C ARG A 30 5.62 14.92 8.66
N THR A 31 6.38 14.41 7.69
CA THR A 31 7.83 14.23 7.84
C THR A 31 8.55 15.59 7.94
N LYS A 32 8.11 16.60 7.19
CA LYS A 32 8.62 17.99 7.29
C LYS A 32 8.40 18.63 8.65
N GLU A 33 7.37 18.21 9.39
CA GLU A 33 7.10 18.66 10.76
C GLU A 33 8.04 18.02 11.80
N GLY A 34 8.94 17.13 11.37
CA GLY A 34 9.93 16.45 12.22
C GLY A 34 9.47 15.10 12.76
N ASP A 35 8.33 14.58 12.30
CA ASP A 35 7.84 13.27 12.72
C ASP A 35 8.49 12.13 11.93
N ARG A 36 8.68 11.00 12.61
CA ARG A 36 9.11 9.73 12.01
C ARG A 36 7.87 8.93 11.64
N VAL A 37 7.60 8.78 10.35
CA VAL A 37 6.36 8.17 9.85
C VAL A 37 6.60 6.73 9.42
N VAL A 38 5.76 5.82 9.92
CA VAL A 38 5.60 4.45 9.43
C VAL A 38 4.25 4.37 8.75
N VAL A 39 4.20 3.79 7.56
CA VAL A 39 2.96 3.74 6.76
C VAL A 39 2.58 2.30 6.48
N VAL A 40 1.31 1.97 6.73
CA VAL A 40 0.69 0.69 6.38
C VAL A 40 -0.36 0.95 5.31
N VAL A 41 -0.30 0.22 4.20
CA VAL A 41 -1.30 0.29 3.13
C VAL A 41 -1.87 -1.08 2.84
N SER A 42 -3.17 -1.13 2.55
CA SER A 42 -3.83 -2.32 2.00
C SER A 42 -3.59 -2.41 0.48
N ALA A 43 -4.08 -3.46 -0.17
CA ALA A 43 -4.17 -3.47 -1.63
C ALA A 43 -5.04 -2.30 -2.18
N MET A 44 -4.69 -1.81 -3.37
CA MET A 44 -5.34 -0.66 -4.02
C MET A 44 -6.76 -0.99 -4.49
N GLY A 45 -7.73 -0.13 -4.20
CA GLY A 45 -9.06 -0.18 -4.81
C GLY A 45 -9.78 -1.52 -4.60
N LYS A 46 -10.06 -2.23 -5.70
CA LYS A 46 -10.71 -3.55 -5.73
C LYS A 46 -9.75 -4.70 -6.04
N THR A 47 -8.43 -4.47 -5.96
CA THR A 47 -7.43 -5.45 -6.40
C THR A 47 -7.54 -6.79 -5.66
N THR A 48 -7.81 -6.80 -4.35
CA THR A 48 -8.01 -8.05 -3.60
C THR A 48 -9.18 -8.87 -4.17
N ASP A 49 -10.32 -8.21 -4.44
CA ASP A 49 -11.50 -8.88 -5.03
C ASP A 49 -11.19 -9.43 -6.43
N GLU A 50 -10.43 -8.67 -7.24
CA GLU A 50 -10.00 -9.09 -8.57
C GLU A 50 -9.08 -10.31 -8.53
N LEU A 51 -8.13 -10.34 -7.60
CA LEU A 51 -7.22 -11.47 -7.38
C LEU A 51 -7.98 -12.72 -6.90
N ILE A 52 -8.91 -12.57 -5.94
CA ILE A 52 -9.78 -13.67 -5.48
C ILE A 52 -10.62 -14.20 -6.64
N LYS A 53 -11.18 -13.30 -7.47
CA LYS A 53 -11.94 -13.70 -8.65
C LYS A 53 -11.08 -14.44 -9.67
N MET A 54 -9.81 -14.09 -9.82
CA MET A 54 -8.86 -14.82 -10.67
C MET A 54 -8.57 -16.23 -10.14
N ALA A 55 -8.32 -16.37 -8.83
CA ALA A 55 -8.15 -17.68 -8.21
C ALA A 55 -9.39 -18.58 -8.41
N GLY A 56 -10.59 -18.00 -8.26
CA GLY A 56 -11.86 -18.69 -8.49
C GLY A 56 -12.08 -19.20 -9.92
N LYS A 57 -11.37 -18.63 -10.91
CA LYS A 57 -11.38 -19.14 -12.30
C LYS A 57 -10.50 -20.37 -12.49
N ILE A 58 -9.56 -20.62 -11.58
CA ILE A 58 -8.68 -21.80 -11.60
C ILE A 58 -9.35 -22.94 -10.83
N THR A 59 -9.87 -22.65 -9.64
CA THR A 59 -10.54 -23.64 -8.78
C THR A 59 -11.54 -22.97 -7.84
N SER A 60 -12.65 -23.64 -7.55
CA SER A 60 -13.61 -23.21 -6.52
C SER A 60 -13.12 -23.46 -5.09
N TYR A 61 -12.05 -24.25 -4.93
CA TYR A 61 -11.43 -24.60 -3.65
C TYR A 61 -9.93 -24.32 -3.72
N PRO A 62 -9.50 -23.04 -3.76
CA PRO A 62 -8.09 -22.71 -3.74
C PRO A 62 -7.46 -23.16 -2.42
N ASN A 63 -6.22 -23.64 -2.48
CA ASN A 63 -5.44 -23.86 -1.27
C ASN A 63 -5.24 -22.51 -0.55
N GLU A 64 -5.50 -22.46 0.76
CA GLU A 64 -5.47 -21.23 1.55
C GLU A 64 -4.09 -20.55 1.51
N ARG A 65 -3.00 -21.33 1.62
CA ARG A 65 -1.63 -20.82 1.57
C ARG A 65 -1.34 -20.12 0.24
N GLU A 66 -1.76 -20.72 -0.86
CA GLU A 66 -1.51 -20.16 -2.20
C GLU A 66 -2.42 -18.96 -2.50
N LEU A 67 -3.63 -18.95 -1.92
CA LEU A 67 -4.51 -17.77 -1.97
C LEU A 67 -3.90 -16.60 -1.19
N ASP A 68 -3.37 -16.84 0.00
CA ASP A 68 -2.67 -15.83 0.81
C ASP A 68 -1.46 -15.25 0.06
N MET A 69 -0.66 -16.12 -0.57
CA MET A 69 0.45 -15.70 -1.43
C MET A 69 -0.05 -14.79 -2.57
N LEU A 70 -1.13 -15.17 -3.26
CA LEU A 70 -1.68 -14.39 -4.36
C LEU A 70 -2.19 -13.02 -3.89
N ILE A 71 -3.02 -12.97 -2.86
CA ILE A 71 -3.62 -11.70 -2.42
C ILE A 71 -2.57 -10.73 -1.87
N SER A 72 -1.51 -11.25 -1.23
CA SER A 72 -0.39 -10.43 -0.70
C SER A 72 0.32 -9.58 -1.77
N THR A 73 0.25 -10.01 -3.04
CA THR A 73 0.83 -9.25 -4.15
C THR A 73 0.14 -7.89 -4.33
N GLY A 74 -1.15 -7.78 -3.96
CA GLY A 74 -1.90 -6.53 -4.00
C GLY A 74 -1.34 -5.47 -3.04
N GLU A 75 -0.98 -5.88 -1.82
CA GLU A 75 -0.26 -5.01 -0.88
C GLU A 75 1.14 -4.65 -1.40
N GLN A 76 1.89 -5.61 -1.96
CA GLN A 76 3.24 -5.39 -2.49
C GLN A 76 3.26 -4.32 -3.61
N VAL A 77 2.29 -4.37 -4.53
CA VAL A 77 2.13 -3.35 -5.56
C VAL A 77 1.85 -1.98 -4.92
N SER A 78 1.02 -1.95 -3.89
CA SER A 78 0.57 -0.71 -3.25
C SER A 78 1.70 -0.01 -2.48
N ILE A 79 2.51 -0.76 -1.72
CA ILE A 79 3.70 -0.21 -1.04
C ILE A 79 4.74 0.29 -2.04
N ALA A 80 4.96 -0.43 -3.15
CA ALA A 80 5.94 -0.04 -4.15
C ALA A 80 5.53 1.28 -4.83
N LEU A 81 4.27 1.39 -5.26
CA LEU A 81 3.74 2.61 -5.89
C LEU A 81 3.77 3.80 -4.94
N LEU A 82 3.42 3.61 -3.67
CA LEU A 82 3.48 4.69 -2.68
C LEU A 82 4.93 5.14 -2.45
N THR A 83 5.88 4.22 -2.30
CA THR A 83 7.30 4.54 -2.15
C THR A 83 7.83 5.32 -3.36
N MET A 84 7.52 4.88 -4.58
CA MET A 84 7.87 5.62 -5.81
C MET A 84 7.28 7.03 -5.82
N ALA A 85 6.04 7.19 -5.35
CA ALA A 85 5.41 8.50 -5.25
C ALA A 85 6.11 9.40 -4.23
N ILE A 86 6.57 8.86 -3.10
CA ILE A 86 7.34 9.61 -2.10
C ILE A 86 8.72 10.02 -2.67
N HIS A 87 9.43 9.10 -3.34
CA HIS A 87 10.68 9.40 -4.04
C HIS A 87 10.50 10.50 -5.08
N SER A 88 9.40 10.48 -5.84
CA SER A 88 9.08 11.53 -6.83
C SER A 88 8.89 12.93 -6.24
N LEU A 89 8.65 13.03 -4.92
CA LEU A 89 8.57 14.29 -4.19
C LEU A 89 9.91 14.74 -3.60
N GLY A 90 10.99 13.98 -3.85
CA GLY A 90 12.34 14.24 -3.34
C GLY A 90 12.57 13.78 -1.89
N TRP A 91 11.78 12.81 -1.41
CA TRP A 91 11.90 12.26 -0.06
C TRP A 91 12.26 10.78 -0.09
N GLU A 92 13.07 10.35 0.87
CA GLU A 92 13.46 8.95 1.01
C GLU A 92 12.36 8.13 1.69
N ALA A 93 12.11 6.95 1.13
CA ALA A 93 11.24 5.93 1.69
C ALA A 93 11.71 4.54 1.25
N ILE A 94 11.32 3.52 2.00
CA ILE A 94 11.60 2.11 1.70
C ILE A 94 10.32 1.31 1.92
N SER A 95 9.95 0.48 0.96
CA SER A 95 8.84 -0.46 1.08
C SER A 95 9.30 -1.75 1.76
N PHE A 96 8.50 -2.26 2.70
CA PHE A 96 8.72 -3.53 3.38
C PHE A 96 7.57 -4.49 3.12
N THR A 97 7.90 -5.77 2.95
CA THR A 97 6.92 -6.86 2.95
C THR A 97 6.84 -7.49 4.33
N GLY A 98 5.69 -8.07 4.66
CA GLY A 98 5.45 -8.83 5.89
C GLY A 98 5.37 -10.33 5.65
#